data_AF-R7UJ86-F1
#
_entry.id   AF-R7UJ86-F1
#
_cell.length_a   1.000
_cell.length_b   1.000
_cell.length_c   1.000
_cell.angle_alpha   90.00
_cell.angle_beta   90.00
_cell.angle_gamma   90.00
#
_symmetry.space_group_name_H-M   'P 1'
#
loop_
_entity.id
_entity.type
_entity.pdbx_description
1 polymer ?
#
loop_
_entity_poly.entity_id
_entity_poly.type
_entity_poly.pdbx_seq_one_letter_code
_entity_poly.pdbx_strand_id
1 'polypeptide(L)'
;PIIIKGQPIEQVTTYKYLGITIQSDLRWTSHISTQCKKASARLYHLRKLRQLHVDCHLQELFFTATIDSLLLFGITVWGGRCTARDRNNINRVQHIAGKIMNTTVQPWGVSHCQRTIMRAKKIIREPLHPLTDDTEP
;
A
#
# COMPACT_ATOMS: atom_id res chain seq x y z
N PRO A 1 21.82 14.04 21.05
CA PRO A 1 21.40 12.62 21.02
C PRO A 1 19.98 12.46 21.58
N ILE A 2 19.11 11.72 20.91
CA ILE A 2 17.79 11.39 21.48
C ILE A 2 18.01 10.26 22.48
N ILE A 3 17.61 10.49 23.73
CA ILE A 3 17.75 9.54 24.83
C ILE A 3 16.35 9.17 25.30
N ILE A 4 16.00 7.89 25.23
CA ILE A 4 14.73 7.37 25.75
C ILE A 4 15.05 6.36 26.85
N LYS A 5 14.50 6.57 28.05
CA LYS A 5 14.77 5.72 29.24
C LYS A 5 16.26 5.56 29.55
N GLY A 6 17.04 6.63 29.36
CA GLY A 6 18.49 6.62 29.60
C GLY A 6 19.33 5.92 28.52
N GLN A 7 18.71 5.37 27.47
CA GLN A 7 19.41 4.73 26.36
C GLN A 7 19.51 5.69 25.16
N PRO A 8 20.72 5.93 24.63
CA PRO A 8 20.89 6.71 23.41
C PRO A 8 20.34 5.92 22.22
N ILE A 9 19.48 6.54 21.42
CA ILE A 9 18.90 5.94 20.22
C ILE A 9 19.61 6.46 18.97
N GLU A 10 19.95 5.54 18.08
CA GLU A 10 20.48 5.86 16.76
C GLU A 10 19.42 6.57 15.91
N GLN A 11 19.79 7.73 15.34
CA GLN A 11 18.95 8.43 14.40
C GLN A 11 19.21 7.91 12.99
N VAL A 12 18.21 7.28 12.40
CA VAL A 12 18.24 6.80 11.02
C VAL A 12 17.31 7.63 10.12
N THR A 13 17.71 7.85 8.88
CA THR A 13 16.89 8.58 7.90
C THR A 13 15.78 7.72 7.30
N THR A 14 15.92 6.40 7.37
CA THR A 14 14.95 5.43 6.90
C THR A 14 14.95 4.21 7.80
N TYR A 15 13.77 3.74 8.18
CA TYR A 15 13.60 2.56 9.02
C TYR A 15 12.50 1.65 8.47
N LYS A 16 12.70 0.33 8.53
CA LYS A 16 11.70 -0.65 8.08
C LYS A 16 10.95 -1.21 9.29
N TYR A 17 9.65 -0.95 9.35
CA TYR A 17 8.78 -1.41 10.41
C TYR A 17 7.57 -2.16 9.84
N LEU A 18 7.38 -3.42 10.26
CA LEU A 18 6.28 -4.28 9.82
C LEU A 18 6.10 -4.35 8.28
N GLY A 19 7.21 -4.29 7.54
CA GLY A 19 7.20 -4.31 6.06
C GLY A 19 7.00 -2.95 5.39
N ILE A 20 6.72 -1.89 6.14
CA ILE A 20 6.64 -0.50 5.66
C ILE A 20 7.97 0.20 5.88
N THR A 21 8.38 1.04 4.93
CA THR A 21 9.62 1.82 5.02
C THR A 21 9.24 3.24 5.39
N ILE A 22 9.60 3.66 6.60
CA ILE A 22 9.32 4.98 7.15
C ILE A 22 10.55 5.86 6.92
N GLN A 23 10.35 7.04 6.35
CA GLN A 23 11.40 8.03 6.16
C GLN A 23 11.28 9.13 7.20
N SER A 24 12.42 9.74 7.58
CA SER A 24 12.46 10.82 8.58
C SER A 24 11.70 12.09 8.15
N ASP A 25 11.55 12.31 6.84
CA ASP A 25 10.78 13.41 6.25
C ASP A 25 9.27 13.10 6.11
N LEU A 26 8.84 11.94 6.61
CA LEU A 26 7.48 11.39 6.50
C LEU A 26 6.99 11.33 5.05
N ARG A 27 7.90 11.24 4.08
CA ARG A 27 7.58 10.88 2.71
C ARG A 27 7.55 9.36 2.58
N TRP A 28 6.82 8.89 1.58
CA TRP A 28 6.66 7.48 1.30
C TRP A 28 7.31 7.05 -0.01
N THR A 29 8.06 7.95 -0.64
CA THR A 29 8.67 7.73 -1.95
C THR A 29 9.60 6.51 -1.98
N SER A 30 10.42 6.33 -0.94
CA SER A 30 11.32 5.17 -0.82
C SER A 30 10.53 3.86 -0.71
N HIS A 31 9.49 3.86 0.13
CA HIS A 31 8.58 2.72 0.28
C HIS A 31 7.89 2.39 -1.04
N ILE A 32 7.22 3.37 -1.66
CA ILE A 32 6.42 3.21 -2.88
C ILE A 32 7.31 2.79 -4.04
N SER A 33 8.48 3.40 -4.21
CA SER A 33 9.45 3.01 -5.24
C SER A 33 9.88 1.56 -5.08
N THR A 34 10.17 1.13 -3.85
CA THR A 34 10.55 -0.25 -3.54
C THR A 34 9.42 -1.23 -3.85
N GLN A 35 8.18 -0.91 -3.47
CA GLN A 35 7.02 -1.76 -3.79
C GLN A 35 6.73 -1.80 -5.29
N CYS A 36 6.80 -0.66 -5.99
CA CYS A 36 6.60 -0.60 -7.44
C CYS A 36 7.64 -1.43 -8.19
N LYS A 37 8.91 -1.44 -7.76
CA LYS A 37 9.95 -2.31 -8.35
C LYS A 37 9.59 -3.79 -8.19
N LYS A 38 9.21 -4.20 -6.98
CA LYS A 38 8.80 -5.59 -6.69
C LYS A 38 7.54 -5.99 -7.47
N ALA A 39 6.55 -5.11 -7.54
CA ALA A 39 5.33 -5.30 -8.32
C ALA A 39 5.64 -5.39 -9.82
N SER A 40 6.58 -4.59 -10.31
CA SER A 40 7.02 -4.63 -11.72
C SER A 40 7.68 -5.96 -12.07
N ALA A 41 8.44 -6.56 -11.15
CA ALA A 41 8.95 -7.92 -11.34
C ALA A 41 7.81 -8.95 -11.46
N ARG A 42 6.72 -8.80 -10.67
CA ARG A 42 5.55 -9.68 -10.72
C ARG A 42 4.72 -9.52 -12.01
N LEU A 43 4.78 -8.36 -12.67
CA LEU A 43 4.17 -8.17 -14.00
C LEU A 43 4.78 -9.10 -15.06
N TYR A 44 6.04 -9.50 -14.91
CA TYR A 44 6.65 -10.49 -15.81
C TYR A 44 5.93 -11.83 -15.72
N HIS A 45 5.63 -12.30 -14.50
CA HIS A 45 4.86 -13.53 -14.29
C HIS A 45 3.44 -13.39 -14.83
N LEU A 46 2.77 -12.26 -14.58
CA LEU A 46 1.44 -12.01 -15.13
C LEU A 46 1.45 -12.05 -16.68
N ARG A 47 2.47 -11.50 -17.32
CA ARG A 47 2.65 -11.59 -18.78
C ARG A 47 2.86 -13.03 -19.24
N LYS A 48 3.60 -13.83 -18.48
CA LYS A 48 3.78 -15.26 -18.76
C LYS A 48 2.47 -16.04 -18.66
N LEU A 49 1.65 -15.78 -17.65
CA LEU A 49 0.32 -16.39 -17.52
C LEU A 49 -0.56 -16.06 -18.74
N ARG A 50 -0.52 -14.80 -19.20
CA ARG A 50 -1.23 -14.39 -20.42
C ARG A 50 -0.75 -15.15 -21.66
N GLN A 51 0.57 -15.32 -21.84
CA GLN A 51 1.16 -16.07 -22.95
C GLN A 51 0.76 -17.54 -22.95
N LEU A 52 0.55 -18.12 -21.76
CA LEU A 52 0.09 -19.49 -21.58
C LEU A 52 -1.43 -19.65 -21.74
N HIS A 53 -2.15 -18.59 -22.15
CA HIS A 53 -3.60 -18.59 -22.33
C HIS A 53 -4.37 -19.00 -21.06
N VAL A 54 -3.82 -18.67 -19.88
CA VAL A 54 -4.50 -18.88 -18.60
C VAL A 54 -5.80 -18.05 -18.58
N ASP A 55 -6.83 -18.57 -17.93
CA ASP A 55 -8.13 -17.91 -17.82
C ASP A 55 -8.03 -16.49 -17.23
N CYS A 56 -8.91 -15.59 -17.70
CA CYS A 56 -8.95 -14.19 -17.28
C CYS A 56 -9.16 -14.04 -15.76
N HIS A 57 -10.03 -14.85 -15.18
CA HIS A 57 -10.31 -14.84 -13.74
C HIS A 57 -9.06 -15.20 -12.92
N LEU A 58 -8.29 -16.19 -13.38
CA LEU A 58 -7.05 -16.59 -12.73
C LEU A 58 -5.95 -15.52 -12.85
N GLN A 59 -5.90 -14.79 -13.96
CA GLN A 59 -5.01 -13.64 -14.12
C GLN A 59 -5.38 -12.50 -13.17
N GLU A 60 -6.66 -12.18 -13.04
CA GLU A 60 -7.16 -11.16 -12.10
C GLU A 60 -6.91 -11.56 -10.65
N LEU A 61 -7.12 -12.84 -10.31
CA LEU A 61 -6.79 -13.39 -9.00
C LEU A 61 -5.29 -13.26 -8.71
N PHE A 62 -4.44 -13.63 -9.68
CA PHE A 62 -2.99 -13.48 -9.53
C PHE A 62 -2.58 -12.01 -9.33
N PHE A 63 -3.15 -11.09 -10.11
CA PHE A 63 -2.92 -9.66 -9.95
C PHE A 63 -3.32 -9.19 -8.55
N THR A 64 -4.53 -9.51 -8.11
CA THR A 64 -5.06 -9.08 -6.80
C THR A 64 -4.22 -9.65 -5.65
N ALA A 65 -3.90 -10.95 -5.71
CA ALA A 65 -3.19 -11.66 -4.66
C ALA A 65 -1.69 -11.30 -4.58
N THR A 66 -1.06 -10.92 -5.70
CA THR A 66 0.40 -10.74 -5.74
C THR A 66 0.84 -9.31 -6.04
N ILE A 67 0.15 -8.57 -6.90
CA ILE A 67 0.57 -7.21 -7.27
C ILE A 67 -0.17 -6.20 -6.40
N ASP A 68 -1.50 -6.29 -6.36
CA ASP A 68 -2.34 -5.32 -5.66
C ASP A 68 -2.19 -5.43 -4.13
N SER A 69 -2.15 -6.66 -3.61
CA SER A 69 -1.86 -6.90 -2.18
C SER A 69 -0.54 -6.26 -1.72
N LEU A 70 0.49 -6.30 -2.58
CA LEU A 70 1.81 -5.73 -2.31
C LEU A 70 1.80 -4.20 -2.41
N LEU A 71 1.21 -3.67 -3.49
CA LEU A 71 1.15 -2.24 -3.74
C LEU A 71 0.28 -1.51 -2.73
N LEU A 72 -0.81 -2.12 -2.27
CA LEU A 72 -1.79 -1.50 -1.37
C LEU A 72 -1.59 -1.88 0.10
N PHE A 73 -0.51 -2.61 0.43
CA PHE A 73 -0.19 -2.97 1.80
C PHE A 73 0.05 -1.70 2.64
N GLY A 74 -0.70 -1.52 3.72
CA GLY A 74 -0.56 -0.35 4.59
C GLY A 74 -1.03 0.98 3.97
N ILE A 75 -1.80 0.95 2.87
CA ILE A 75 -2.22 2.15 2.12
C ILE A 75 -2.94 3.20 2.96
N THR A 76 -3.61 2.82 4.05
CA THR A 76 -4.24 3.78 4.97
C THR A 76 -3.22 4.60 5.77
N VAL A 77 -1.97 4.13 5.87
CA VAL A 77 -0.87 4.80 6.57
C VAL A 77 -0.15 5.77 5.63
N TRP A 78 0.21 5.31 4.42
CA TRP A 78 1.04 6.09 3.51
C TRP A 78 0.28 6.83 2.41
N GLY A 79 -0.94 6.38 2.07
CA GLY A 79 -1.70 6.86 0.92
C GLY A 79 -2.04 8.35 0.97
N GLY A 80 -2.27 8.89 2.17
CA GLY A 80 -2.58 10.31 2.38
C GLY A 80 -1.42 11.27 2.09
N ARG A 81 -0.17 10.80 2.09
CA ARG A 81 1.03 11.62 1.83
C ARG A 81 1.75 11.29 0.52
N CYS A 82 1.09 10.61 -0.41
CA CYS A 82 1.65 10.34 -1.73
C CYS A 82 1.85 11.63 -2.55
N THR A 83 3.05 11.82 -3.10
CA THR A 83 3.31 12.90 -4.07
C THR A 83 2.70 12.57 -5.44
N ALA A 84 2.56 13.56 -6.34
CA ALA A 84 2.15 13.30 -7.72
C ALA A 84 3.02 12.24 -8.42
N ARG A 85 4.33 12.25 -8.16
CA ARG A 85 5.27 11.26 -8.70
C ARG A 85 4.99 9.85 -8.17
N ASP A 86 4.73 9.72 -6.87
CA ASP A 86 4.42 8.44 -6.25
C ASP A 86 3.13 7.85 -6.83
N ARG A 87 2.10 8.68 -6.97
CA ARG A 87 0.82 8.29 -7.60
C ARG A 87 1.03 7.80 -9.03
N ASN A 88 1.84 8.50 -9.81
CA ASN A 88 2.16 8.11 -11.19
C ASN A 88 2.91 6.78 -11.27
N ASN A 89 3.81 6.49 -10.32
CA ASN A 89 4.51 5.22 -10.27
C ASN A 89 3.55 4.04 -10.02
N ILE A 90 2.62 4.20 -9.08
CA ILE A 90 1.61 3.18 -8.78
C ILE A 90 0.66 2.99 -9.98
N ASN A 91 0.15 4.10 -10.53
CA ASN A 91 -0.72 4.09 -11.70
C ASN A 91 -0.06 3.40 -12.90
N ARG A 92 1.25 3.61 -13.11
CA ARG A 92 1.98 2.94 -14.20
C ARG A 92 1.94 1.43 -14.06
N VAL A 93 2.17 0.89 -12.85
CA VAL A 93 2.13 -0.56 -12.62
C VAL A 93 0.72 -1.11 -12.84
N GLN A 94 -0.30 -0.45 -12.30
CA GLN A 94 -1.71 -0.85 -12.48
C GLN A 94 -2.15 -0.77 -13.96
N HIS A 95 -1.72 0.26 -14.69
CA HIS A 95 -2.00 0.41 -16.11
C HIS A 95 -1.36 -0.68 -16.96
N ILE A 96 -0.10 -1.05 -16.67
CA ILE A 96 0.56 -2.16 -17.37
C ILE A 96 -0.14 -3.49 -17.07
N ALA A 97 -0.55 -3.72 -15.81
CA ALA A 97 -1.31 -4.92 -15.46
C ALA A 97 -2.63 -5.01 -16.24
N GLY A 98 -3.40 -3.91 -16.28
CA GLY A 98 -4.66 -3.86 -17.03
C GLY A 98 -4.46 -4.13 -18.53
N LYS A 99 -3.40 -3.60 -19.13
CA LYS A 99 -3.02 -3.91 -20.52
C LYS A 99 -2.69 -5.38 -20.74
N ILE A 100 -2.01 -6.05 -19.80
CA ILE A 100 -1.66 -7.47 -19.92
C ILE A 100 -2.92 -8.34 -19.85
N MET A 101 -3.82 -8.04 -18.90
CA MET A 101 -5.03 -8.83 -18.66
C MET A 101 -6.17 -8.47 -19.63
N ASN A 102 -6.07 -7.35 -20.35
CA ASN A 102 -7.14 -6.75 -21.15
C ASN A 102 -8.39 -6.43 -20.31
N THR A 103 -8.17 -5.88 -19.11
CA THR A 103 -9.22 -5.53 -18.15
C THR A 103 -8.95 -4.16 -17.52
N THR A 104 -9.98 -3.56 -16.93
CA THR A 104 -9.85 -2.29 -16.20
C THR A 104 -9.44 -2.58 -14.76
N VAL A 105 -8.22 -2.18 -14.40
CA VAL A 105 -7.74 -2.29 -13.02
C VAL A 105 -8.26 -1.11 -12.20
N GLN A 106 -8.78 -1.38 -11.01
CA GLN A 106 -9.22 -0.34 -10.08
C GLN A 106 -8.06 0.60 -9.72
N PRO A 107 -8.21 1.93 -9.92
CA PRO A 107 -7.18 2.89 -9.54
C PRO A 107 -6.88 2.83 -8.04
N TRP A 108 -5.61 2.88 -7.66
CA TRP A 108 -5.17 2.81 -6.25
C TRP A 108 -5.86 3.87 -5.36
N GLY A 109 -6.20 5.04 -5.92
CA GLY A 109 -6.88 6.11 -5.19
C GLY A 109 -8.27 5.70 -4.69
N VAL A 110 -9.01 4.93 -5.48
CA VAL A 110 -10.31 4.37 -5.06
C VAL A 110 -10.10 3.38 -3.93
N SER A 111 -9.12 2.48 -4.07
CA SER A 111 -8.76 1.50 -3.03
C SER A 111 -8.30 2.16 -1.74
N HIS A 112 -7.55 3.26 -1.84
CA HIS A 112 -7.12 4.08 -0.69
C HIS A 112 -8.35 4.65 0.03
N CYS A 113 -9.22 5.38 -0.67
CA CYS A 113 -10.42 5.97 -0.07
C CYS A 113 -11.28 4.91 0.60
N GLN A 114 -11.56 3.80 -0.08
CA GLN A 114 -12.38 2.72 0.46
C GLN A 114 -11.76 2.11 1.73
N ARG A 115 -10.47 1.77 1.71
CA ARG A 115 -9.78 1.17 2.87
C ARG A 115 -9.67 2.14 4.04
N THR A 116 -9.43 3.42 3.78
CA THR A 116 -9.38 4.46 4.82
C THR A 116 -10.75 4.63 5.47
N ILE A 117 -11.84 4.69 4.70
CA ILE A 117 -13.20 4.77 5.24
C ILE A 117 -13.54 3.52 6.05
N MET A 118 -13.25 2.31 5.54
CA MET A 118 -13.51 1.07 6.27
C MET A 118 -12.73 1.01 7.59
N ARG A 119 -11.47 1.44 7.58
CA ARG A 119 -10.66 1.49 8.79
C ARG A 119 -11.21 2.50 9.80
N ALA A 120 -11.58 3.70 9.36
CA ALA A 120 -12.20 4.71 10.22
C ALA A 120 -13.51 4.22 10.84
N LYS A 121 -14.40 3.60 10.05
CA LYS A 121 -15.64 2.98 10.55
C LYS A 121 -15.37 1.89 11.59
N LYS A 122 -14.32 1.08 11.41
CA LYS A 122 -13.94 0.05 12.38
C LYS A 122 -13.45 0.66 13.69
N ILE A 123 -12.62 1.71 13.61
CA ILE A 123 -12.08 2.43 14.77
C ILE A 123 -13.21 3.08 15.58
N ILE A 124 -14.14 3.76 14.93
CA ILE A 124 -15.27 4.43 15.61
C ILE A 124 -16.20 3.43 16.31
N ARG A 125 -16.33 2.22 15.78
CA ARG A 125 -17.18 1.15 16.35
C ARG A 125 -16.46 0.31 17.40
N GLU A 126 -15.19 0.59 17.70
CA GLU A 126 -14.40 -0.20 18.63
C GLU A 126 -14.85 0.13 20.06
N PRO A 127 -15.42 -0.82 20.82
CA PRO A 127 -15.99 -0.51 22.15
C PRO A 127 -14.96 -0.05 23.18
N LEU A 128 -13.70 -0.43 23.00
CA LEU A 128 -12.56 -0.04 23.85
C LEU A 128 -11.74 1.08 23.21
N HIS A 129 -12.36 1.88 22.33
CA HIS A 129 -11.63 2.98 21.71
C HIS A 129 -11.28 4.00 22.80
N PRO A 130 -10.04 4.52 22.87
CA PRO A 130 -9.68 5.52 23.89
C PRO A 130 -10.47 6.84 23.83
N LEU A 131 -11.28 7.02 22.78
CA LEU A 131 -12.14 8.19 22.58
C LEU A 131 -13.64 7.87 22.81
N THR A 132 -14.00 6.65 23.24
CA THR A 132 -15.38 6.32 23.63
C THR A 132 -15.67 6.62 25.10
N ASP A 133 -14.65 6.87 25.93
CA ASP A 133 -14.82 7.40 27.29
C ASP A 133 -14.90 8.92 27.23
N ASP A 134 -16.13 9.46 27.23
CA ASP A 134 -16.51 10.81 27.69
C ASP A 134 -18.03 11.05 27.58
N THR A 135 -18.82 10.05 27.19
CA THR A 135 -20.29 10.10 27.32
C THR A 135 -20.75 9.11 28.41
N GLU A 136 -20.48 9.45 29.66
CA GLU A 136 -21.33 9.04 30.79
C GLU A 136 -22.25 10.23 31.18
N PRO A 137 -23.44 9.93 31.74
CA PRO A 137 -24.74 10.51 31.35
C PRO A 137 -25.04 11.94 31.81
#